data_AF-A0A5P3XKT3-F1
#
_entry.id   AF-A0A5P3XKT3-F1
#
_cell.length_a   1.000
_cell.length_b   1.000
_cell.length_c   1.000
_cell.angle_alpha   90.00
_cell.angle_beta   90.00
_cell.angle_gamma   90.00
#
_symmetry.space_group_name_H-M   'P 1'
#
loop_
_entity.id
_entity.type
_entity.pdbx_description
1 polymer ?
#
loop_
_entity_poly.entity_id
_entity_poly.type
_entity_poly.pdbx_seq_one_letter_code
_entity_poly.pdbx_strand_id
1 'polypeptide(L)' 'MEPSQEDKNITNRLIQCGEILGIGVLDHIIIGDGYYYSFKENNII' A
#
# COMPACT_ATOMS: atom_id res chain seq x y z
N MET A 1 6.53 13.14 -0.65
CA MET A 1 5.32 12.56 -1.25
C MET A 1 4.58 11.86 -0.14
N GLU A 2 3.32 12.18 0.09
CA GLU A 2 2.46 11.46 1.04
C GLU A 2 1.28 10.85 0.28
N PRO A 3 0.87 9.61 0.59
CA PRO A 3 -0.28 8.98 -0.04
C PRO A 3 -1.57 9.73 0.30
N SER A 4 -2.46 9.83 -0.69
CA SER A 4 -3.81 10.36 -0.50
C SER A 4 -4.64 9.46 0.42
N GLN A 5 -5.79 9.95 0.87
CA GLN A 5 -6.70 9.11 1.64
C GLN A 5 -7.25 7.96 0.78
N GLU A 6 -7.48 8.21 -0.51
CA GLU A 6 -7.88 7.21 -1.50
C GLU A 6 -6.82 6.10 -1.63
N ASP A 7 -5.53 6.44 -1.69
CA ASP A 7 -4.42 5.47 -1.75
C ASP A 7 -4.39 4.58 -0.50
N LYS A 8 -4.61 5.16 0.68
CA LYS A 8 -4.70 4.40 1.94
C LYS A 8 -5.92 3.48 1.94
N ASN A 9 -7.07 3.98 1.50
CA ASN A 9 -8.31 3.22 1.45
C ASN A 9 -8.23 2.03 0.49
N ILE A 10 -7.64 2.20 -0.70
CA ILE A 10 -7.47 1.10 -1.65
C ILE A 10 -6.47 0.08 -1.14
N THR A 11 -5.38 0.52 -0.51
CA THR A 11 -4.38 -0.38 0.11
C THR A 11 -5.02 -1.26 1.17
N ASN A 12 -5.79 -0.68 2.08
CA ASN A 12 -6.49 -1.43 3.13
C ASN A 12 -7.46 -2.48 2.55
N ARG A 13 -8.18 -2.14 1.48
CA ARG A 13 -9.08 -3.10 0.81
C ARG A 13 -8.31 -4.25 0.17
N LEU A 14 -7.16 -3.97 -0.45
CA LEU A 14 -6.31 -5.00 -1.05
C LEU A 14 -5.72 -5.94 0.00
N ILE A 15 -5.29 -5.41 1.16
CA ILE A 15 -4.82 -6.23 2.30
C ILE A 15 -5.93 -7.19 2.73
N GLN A 16 -7.14 -6.67 2.98
CA GLN A 16 -8.30 -7.48 3.38
C GLN A 16 -8.66 -8.56 2.35
N CYS A 17 -8.63 -8.22 1.06
CA CYS A 17 -8.84 -9.19 0.00
C CYS A 17 -7.73 -10.25 -0.03
N GLY A 18 -6.48 -9.85 0.19
CA GLY A 18 -5.33 -10.75 0.24
C GLY A 18 -5.44 -11.76 1.39
N GLU A 19 -5.89 -11.33 2.57
CA GLU A 19 -6.16 -12.20 3.71
C GLU A 19 -7.22 -13.26 3.38
N ILE A 20 -8.33 -12.86 2.74
CA ILE A 20 -9.41 -13.78 2.35
C ILE A 20 -8.91 -14.81 1.32
N LEU A 21 -8.07 -14.38 0.38
CA LEU A 21 -7.56 -15.23 -0.69
C LEU A 21 -6.33 -16.06 -0.28
N GLY A 22 -5.76 -15.81 0.90
CA GLY A 22 -4.49 -16.41 1.32
C GLY A 22 -3.29 -15.91 0.53
N ILE A 23 -3.38 -14.72 -0.08
CA ILE A 23 -2.32 -14.08 -0.88
C ILE A 23 -2.00 -12.73 -0.25
N GLY A 24 -0.93 -12.67 0.53
CA GLY A 24 -0.52 -11.44 1.22
C GLY A 24 -0.07 -10.32 0.27
N VAL A 25 -0.47 -9.08 0.58
CA VAL A 25 0.08 -7.89 -0.07
C VAL A 25 1.44 -7.60 0.55
N LEU A 26 2.51 -7.67 -0.26
CA LEU A 26 3.87 -7.51 0.24
C LEU A 26 4.25 -6.06 0.50
N ASP A 27 3.82 -5.15 -0.39
CA ASP A 27 4.03 -3.71 -0.28
C ASP A 27 3.12 -2.97 -1.27
N HIS A 28 2.86 -1.68 -1.01
CA HIS A 28 2.31 -0.73 -1.97
C HIS A 28 3.35 0.37 -2.17
N ILE A 29 3.87 0.50 -3.39
CA ILE A 29 4.88 1.50 -3.74
C ILE A 29 4.24 2.56 -4.64
N ILE A 30 4.26 3.83 -4.20
CA ILE A 30 3.92 4.99 -5.05
C ILE A 30 5.22 5.57 -5.60
N ILE A 31 5.30 5.83 -6.90
CA ILE A 31 6.52 6.31 -7.58
C ILE A 31 6.24 7.66 -8.24
N GLY A 32 7.12 8.64 -8.05
CA GLY A 32 7.04 9.94 -8.73
C GLY A 32 8.25 10.84 -8.47
N ASP A 33 8.55 11.73 -9.41
CA ASP A 33 9.65 12.71 -9.35
C ASP A 33 11.03 12.15 -8.96
N GLY A 34 11.32 10.91 -9.35
CA GLY A 34 12.59 10.23 -9.02
C GLY A 34 12.66 9.67 -7.59
N TYR A 35 11.56 9.70 -6.84
CA TYR A 35 11.43 9.13 -5.51
C TYR A 35 10.29 8.10 -5.46
N TYR A 36 10.25 7.33 -4.37
CA TYR A 36 9.15 6.43 -4.08
C TYR A 36 8.68 6.56 -2.63
N TYR A 37 7.47 6.08 -2.37
CA TYR A 37 6.89 5.90 -1.05
C TYR A 37 6.48 4.43 -0.90
N SER A 38 7.06 3.71 0.07
CA SER A 38 6.69 2.33 0.42
C SER A 38 5.76 2.34 1.63
N PHE A 39 4.60 1.72 1.50
CA PHE A 39 3.66 1.57 2.61
C PHE A 39 4.21 0.65 3.70
N LYS A 40 5.00 -0.36 3.33
CA LYS A 40 5.68 -1.25 4.26
C LYS A 40 6.75 -0.53 5.08
N GLU A 41 7.60 0.28 4.44
CA GLU A 41 8.63 1.07 5.15
C GLU A 41 8.01 2.06 6.15
N ASN A 42 6.76 2.46 5.91
CA ASN A 42 5.99 3.38 6.75
C ASN A 42 5.06 2.67 7.76
N ASN A 43 5.17 1.35 7.94
CA ASN A 43 4.36 0.54 8.87
C ASN A 43 2.83 0.63 8.64
N ILE A 44 2.41 0.81 7.40
CA ILE A 44 0.99 0.76 7.02
C ILE A 44 0.58 -0.66 6.60
N ILE A 45 1.54 -1.43 6.07
CA ILE A 45 1.49 -2.87 5.78
C ILE A 45 2.56 -3.54 6.63
#